data_AF-A0A9Q5RNZ2-F1
#
_entry.id   AF-A0A9Q5RNZ2-F1
#
_cell.length_a   1.000
_cell.length_b   1.000
_cell.length_c   1.000
_cell.angle_alpha   90.00
_cell.angle_beta   90.00
_cell.angle_gamma   90.00
#
_symmetry.space_group_name_H-M   'P 1'
#
loop_
_entity.id
_entity.type
_entity.pdbx_description
1 polymer ?
#
loop_
_entity_poly.entity_id
_entity_poly.type
_entity_poly.pdbx_seq_one_letter_code
_entity_poly.pdbx_strand_id
1 'polypeptide(L)'
;MDAATLHAKPRGAFIMGAALSIVNPNLAIMISGTTVIAVADTTPGTAVFGTVLLLLAAGLDFLVPIGVYLAFGDRAKSALSAVKEWMIAHERPLTLTVFFGFGALFVVRNVVALI
;
A
#
# COMPACT_ATOMS: atom_id res chain seq x y z
N MET A 1 32.85 -4.04 4.40
CA MET A 1 31.61 -4.58 5.01
C MET A 1 30.85 -5.27 3.89
N ASP A 2 30.89 -6.61 3.87
CA ASP A 2 30.38 -7.42 2.76
C ASP A 2 28.86 -7.40 2.69
N ALA A 3 28.32 -7.03 1.52
CA ALA A 3 26.90 -6.97 1.21
C ALA A 3 26.23 -8.36 1.07
N ALA A 4 26.94 -9.44 1.36
CA ALA A 4 26.52 -10.81 1.08
C ALA A 4 25.72 -11.50 2.20
N THR A 5 25.49 -10.88 3.36
CA THR A 5 24.86 -11.56 4.52
C THR A 5 23.54 -10.96 5.01
N LEU A 6 22.83 -10.14 4.21
CA LEU A 6 21.50 -9.66 4.60
C LEU A 6 20.41 -10.73 4.44
N HIS A 7 20.68 -11.98 4.87
CA HIS A 7 19.62 -12.87 5.30
C HIS A 7 19.02 -12.24 6.54
N ALA A 8 17.88 -11.55 6.39
CA ALA A 8 17.17 -11.01 7.53
C ALA A 8 16.85 -12.18 8.47
N LYS A 9 17.62 -12.30 9.56
CA LYS A 9 17.31 -13.24 10.64
C LYS A 9 15.84 -13.01 11.01
N PRO A 10 15.03 -14.03 11.33
CA PRO A 10 13.58 -13.88 11.51
C PRO A 10 13.18 -12.70 12.41
N ARG A 11 14.00 -12.44 13.44
CA ARG A 11 13.87 -11.29 14.34
C ARG A 11 14.07 -9.93 13.66
N GLY A 12 15.08 -9.81 12.81
CA GLY A 12 15.34 -8.58 12.05
C GLY A 12 14.25 -8.27 11.04
N ALA A 13 13.75 -9.30 10.33
CA ALA A 13 12.62 -9.16 9.42
C ALA A 13 11.34 -8.72 10.17
N PHE A 14 11.08 -9.32 11.34
CA PHE A 14 9.94 -8.97 12.18
C PHE A 14 10.01 -7.52 12.67
N ILE A 15 11.15 -7.09 13.22
CA ILE A 15 11.33 -5.73 13.72
C ILE A 15 11.22 -4.72 12.58
N MET A 16 11.81 -5.01 11.41
CA MET A 16 11.71 -4.10 10.27
C MET A 16 10.28 -4.02 9.74
N GLY A 17 9.55 -5.14 9.69
CA GLY A 17 8.13 -5.15 9.34
C GLY A 17 7.28 -4.34 10.33
N ALA A 18 7.53 -4.49 11.64
CA ALA A 18 6.83 -3.73 12.68
C ALA A 18 7.16 -2.23 12.65
N ALA A 19 8.40 -1.85 12.34
CA ALA A 19 8.79 -0.46 12.18
C ALA A 19 8.15 0.16 10.93
N LEU A 20 8.16 -0.56 9.80
CA LEU A 20 7.58 -0.11 8.55
C LEU A 20 6.04 -0.04 8.58
N SER A 21 5.37 -0.85 9.42
CA SER A 21 3.91 -0.78 9.56
C SER A 21 3.44 0.53 10.17
N ILE A 22 4.26 1.16 11.02
CA ILE A 22 3.97 2.46 11.65
C ILE A 22 4.12 3.62 10.66
N VAL A 23 5.10 3.53 9.75
CA VAL A 23 5.37 4.58 8.75
C VAL A 23 4.57 4.34 7.47
N ASN A 24 3.63 3.39 7.48
CA ASN A 24 2.89 3.01 6.29
C ASN A 24 1.97 4.16 5.83
N PRO A 25 2.17 4.73 4.63
CA PRO A 25 1.31 5.79 4.11
C PRO A 25 -0.16 5.37 3.99
N ASN A 26 -0.45 4.07 3.88
CA ASN A 26 -1.82 3.55 3.85
C ASN A 26 -2.58 3.76 5.16
N LEU A 27 -1.93 4.14 6.27
CA LEU A 27 -2.63 4.46 7.52
C LEU A 27 -3.64 5.61 7.34
N ALA A 28 -3.29 6.63 6.56
CA ALA A 28 -4.21 7.74 6.29
C ALA A 28 -5.45 7.27 5.50
N ILE A 29 -5.25 6.40 4.51
CA ILE A 29 -6.32 5.80 3.71
C ILE A 29 -7.19 4.89 4.60
N MET A 30 -6.57 4.08 5.45
CA MET A 30 -7.24 3.19 6.40
C MET A 30 -8.11 3.96 7.38
N ILE A 31 -7.59 5.02 8.00
CA ILE A 31 -8.34 5.87 8.93
C ILE A 31 -9.53 6.52 8.21
N SER A 32 -9.29 7.09 7.03
CA SER A 32 -10.33 7.73 6.21
C SER A 32 -11.43 6.73 5.81
N GLY A 33 -11.05 5.58 5.24
CA GLY A 33 -11.98 4.54 4.81
C GLY A 33 -12.78 3.94 5.97
N THR A 34 -12.12 3.70 7.10
CA THR A 34 -12.77 3.18 8.30
C THR A 34 -13.78 4.16 8.87
N THR A 35 -13.47 5.47 8.84
CA THR A 35 -14.41 6.52 9.27
C THR A 35 -15.65 6.54 8.37
N VAL A 36 -15.47 6.41 7.05
CA VAL A 36 -16.60 6.34 6.10
C VAL A 36 -17.47 5.11 6.39
N ILE A 37 -16.87 3.94 6.65
CA ILE A 37 -17.61 2.72 6.98
C ILE A 37 -18.34 2.85 8.32
N ALA A 38 -17.70 3.45 9.33
CA ALA A 38 -18.25 3.56 10.68
C ALA A 38 -19.44 4.53 10.78
N VAL A 39 -19.47 5.57 9.95
CA VAL A 39 -20.56 6.56 9.93
C VAL A 39 -21.66 6.20 8.91
N ALA A 40 -21.39 5.23 8.03
CA ALA A 40 -22.39 4.77 7.07
C ALA A 40 -23.52 4.03 7.79
N ASP A 41 -24.76 4.51 7.62
CA ASP A 41 -25.96 3.90 8.18
C ASP A 41 -26.30 2.62 7.41
N THR A 42 -25.61 1.53 7.76
CA THR A 42 -25.63 0.26 7.02
C THR A 42 -25.77 -0.93 7.95
N THR A 43 -26.13 -2.09 7.39
CA THR A 43 -26.21 -3.31 8.18
C THR A 43 -24.81 -3.78 8.62
N PRO A 44 -24.68 -4.51 9.75
CA PRO A 44 -23.39 -5.03 10.20
C PRO A 44 -22.67 -5.89 9.15
N GLY A 45 -23.42 -6.67 8.36
CA GLY A 45 -22.85 -7.48 7.28
C GLY A 45 -22.21 -6.64 6.18
N THR A 46 -22.83 -5.52 5.81
CA THR A 46 -22.30 -4.57 4.83
C THR A 46 -21.05 -3.87 5.36
N ALA A 47 -21.05 -3.48 6.64
CA ALA A 47 -19.89 -2.87 7.28
C ALA A 47 -18.68 -3.82 7.29
N VAL A 48 -18.88 -5.08 7.69
CA VAL A 48 -17.82 -6.12 7.66
C VAL A 48 -17.28 -6.32 6.24
N PHE A 49 -18.17 -6.44 5.25
CA PHE A 49 -17.76 -6.57 3.86
C PHE A 49 -16.93 -5.37 3.38
N GLY A 50 -17.36 -4.15 3.72
CA GLY A 50 -16.62 -2.91 3.43
C GLY A 50 -15.24 -2.89 4.09
N THR A 51 -15.13 -3.34 5.34
CA THR A 51 -13.85 -3.46 6.04
C THR A 51 -12.93 -4.48 5.37
N VAL A 52 -13.45 -5.63 4.94
CA VAL A 52 -12.66 -6.64 4.21
C VAL A 52 -12.15 -6.06 2.89
N LEU A 53 -12.99 -5.36 2.13
CA LEU A 53 -12.55 -4.69 0.90
C LEU A 53 -11.49 -3.63 1.15
N LEU A 54 -11.64 -2.83 2.22
CA LEU A 54 -10.65 -1.83 2.61
C LEU A 54 -9.31 -2.48 2.98
N LEU A 55 -9.34 -3.57 3.75
CA LEU A 55 -8.13 -4.33 4.11
C LEU A 55 -7.44 -4.94 2.89
N LEU A 56 -8.22 -5.51 1.97
CA LEU A 56 -7.69 -6.03 0.71
C LEU A 56 -7.04 -4.93 -0.10
N ALA A 57 -7.72 -3.79 -0.28
CA ALA A 57 -7.19 -2.64 -1.00
C ALA A 57 -5.88 -2.12 -0.37
N ALA A 58 -5.84 -1.96 0.95
CA ALA A 58 -4.64 -1.53 1.68
C ALA A 58 -3.50 -2.56 1.65
N GLY A 59 -3.82 -3.84 1.43
CA GLY A 59 -2.85 -4.93 1.32
C GLY A 59 -2.34 -5.17 -0.11
N LEU A 60 -2.96 -4.59 -1.13
CA LEU A 60 -2.61 -4.83 -2.54
C LEU A 60 -1.15 -4.50 -2.85
N ASP A 61 -0.59 -3.48 -2.20
CA ASP A 61 0.80 -3.05 -2.42
C ASP A 61 1.82 -4.15 -2.15
N PHE A 62 1.49 -5.09 -1.27
CA PHE A 62 2.32 -6.26 -0.96
C PHE A 62 1.78 -7.54 -1.60
N LEU A 63 0.46 -7.71 -1.64
CA LEU A 63 -0.19 -8.89 -2.21
C LEU A 63 0.08 -9.03 -3.71
N VAL A 64 0.13 -7.92 -4.45
CA VAL A 64 0.38 -7.95 -5.90
C VAL A 64 1.80 -8.44 -6.20
N PRO A 65 2.89 -7.85 -5.67
CA PRO A 65 4.25 -8.38 -5.87
C PRO A 65 4.41 -9.83 -5.40
N ILE A 66 3.83 -10.18 -4.25
CA ILE A 66 3.89 -11.55 -3.72
C ILE A 66 3.17 -12.52 -4.66
N GLY A 67 1.96 -12.18 -5.10
CA GLY A 67 1.18 -12.99 -6.03
C GLY A 67 1.88 -13.18 -7.37
N VAL A 68 2.48 -12.12 -7.92
CA VAL A 68 3.30 -12.20 -9.14
C VAL A 68 4.48 -13.14 -8.94
N TYR A 69 5.18 -13.04 -7.81
CA TYR A 69 6.29 -13.95 -7.51
C TYR A 69 5.84 -15.40 -7.37
N LEU A 70 4.72 -15.65 -6.69
CA LEU A 70 4.17 -17.00 -6.53
C LEU A 70 3.71 -17.61 -7.86
N ALA A 71 3.17 -16.79 -8.77
CA ALA A 71 2.67 -17.27 -10.08
C ALA A 71 3.78 -17.54 -11.09
N PHE A 72 4.84 -16.72 -11.12
CA PHE A 72 5.87 -16.77 -12.16
C PHE A 72 7.26 -17.22 -11.65
N GLY A 73 7.41 -17.43 -10.34
CA GLY A 73 8.63 -17.93 -9.71
C GLY A 73 9.85 -17.05 -10.00
N ASP A 74 10.98 -17.70 -10.34
CA ASP A 74 12.26 -17.02 -10.55
C ASP A 74 12.25 -16.00 -11.71
N ARG A 75 11.37 -16.16 -12.72
CA ARG A 75 11.24 -15.19 -13.81
C ARG A 75 10.68 -13.85 -13.33
N ALA A 76 9.82 -13.85 -12.32
CA ALA A 76 9.33 -12.61 -11.71
C ALA A 76 10.44 -11.86 -10.97
N LYS A 77 11.49 -12.53 -10.49
CA LYS A 77 12.57 -11.88 -9.74
C LYS A 77 13.30 -10.84 -10.60
N SER A 78 13.59 -11.17 -11.86
CA SER A 78 14.23 -10.25 -12.81
C SER A 78 13.30 -9.08 -13.15
N ALA A 79 12.03 -9.36 -13.48
CA ALA A 79 11.05 -8.33 -13.80
C ALA A 79 10.78 -7.38 -12.62
N LEU A 80 10.61 -7.92 -11.41
CA LEU A 80 10.35 -7.14 -10.21
C LEU A 80 11.57 -6.30 -9.80
N SER A 81 12.80 -6.80 -10.03
CA SER A 81 14.01 -6.01 -9.85
C SER A 81 14.09 -4.85 -10.85
N ALA A 82 13.80 -5.11 -12.13
CA ALA A 82 13.80 -4.07 -13.16
C ALA A 82 12.75 -2.98 -12.88
N VAL A 83 11.55 -3.37 -12.43
CA VAL A 83 10.50 -2.42 -12.01
C VAL A 83 10.96 -1.61 -10.80
N LYS A 84 11.55 -2.26 -9.80
CA LYS A 84 12.09 -1.57 -8.62
C LYS A 84 13.18 -0.56 -9.00
N GLU A 85 14.13 -0.93 -9.85
CA GLU A 85 15.20 -0.05 -10.33
C GLU A 85 14.63 1.15 -11.10
N TRP A 86 13.64 0.91 -11.96
CA TRP A 86 12.93 1.98 -12.66
C TRP A 86 12.22 2.93 -11.70
N MET A 87 11.53 2.40 -10.67
CA MET A 87 10.85 3.22 -9.66
C MET A 87 11.82 4.08 -8.86
N ILE A 88 12.99 3.54 -8.49
CA ILE A 88 14.04 4.29 -7.79
C ILE A 88 14.59 5.39 -8.70
N ALA A 89 14.84 5.10 -9.98
CA ALA A 89 15.32 6.09 -10.94
C ALA A 89 14.29 7.22 -11.20
N HIS A 90 13.00 6.92 -11.04
CA HIS A 90 11.90 7.86 -11.27
C HIS A 90 11.18 8.26 -9.97
N GLU A 91 11.86 8.19 -8.82
CA GLU A 91 11.24 8.43 -7.51
C GLU A 91 10.54 9.79 -7.43
N ARG A 92 11.17 10.83 -8.00
CA ARG A 92 10.74 12.21 -7.89
C ARG A 92 9.47 12.48 -8.72
N PRO A 93 9.42 12.14 -10.02
CA PRO A 93 8.19 12.26 -10.79
C PRO A 93 7.07 11.34 -10.29
N LEU A 94 7.38 10.13 -9.82
CA LEU A 94 6.38 9.24 -9.21
C LEU A 94 5.75 9.87 -7.96
N THR A 95 6.59 10.33 -7.05
CA THR A 95 6.16 11.00 -5.81
C THR A 95 5.27 12.20 -6.12
N LEU A 96 5.73 13.10 -7.01
CA LEU A 96 4.93 14.27 -7.41
C LEU A 96 3.60 13.89 -8.04
N THR A 97 3.60 12.90 -8.95
CA THR A 97 2.38 12.46 -9.64
C THR A 97 1.38 11.85 -8.66
N VAL A 98 1.85 11.02 -7.73
CA VAL A 98 1.01 10.37 -6.71
C VAL A 98 0.45 11.40 -5.73
N PHE A 99 1.31 12.26 -5.16
CA PHE A 99 0.85 13.29 -4.22
C PHE A 99 -0.08 14.30 -4.88
N PHE A 100 0.21 14.73 -6.11
CA PHE A 100 -0.65 15.65 -6.84
C PHE A 100 -1.97 14.99 -7.24
N GLY A 101 -1.93 13.73 -7.69
CA GLY A 101 -3.11 12.96 -8.04
C GLY A 101 -4.05 12.74 -6.85
N PHE A 102 -3.51 12.26 -5.72
CA PHE A 102 -4.29 12.11 -4.48
C PHE A 102 -4.76 13.46 -3.93
N GLY A 103 -3.90 14.48 -3.95
CA GLY A 103 -4.25 15.84 -3.52
C GLY A 103 -5.44 16.40 -4.31
N ALA A 104 -5.37 16.33 -5.64
CA ALA A 104 -6.46 16.74 -6.53
C ALA A 104 -7.73 15.92 -6.28
N LEU A 105 -7.62 14.59 -6.17
CA LEU A 105 -8.75 13.70 -5.86
C LEU A 105 -9.45 14.09 -4.56
N PHE A 106 -8.68 14.32 -3.48
CA PHE A 106 -9.26 14.70 -2.20
C PHE A 106 -9.88 16.09 -2.23
N VAL A 107 -9.26 17.07 -2.89
CA VAL A 107 -9.85 18.41 -3.04
C VAL A 107 -11.18 18.32 -3.80
N VAL A 108 -11.20 17.67 -4.96
CA VAL A 108 -12.41 17.52 -5.77
C VAL A 108 -13.51 16.80 -4.98
N ARG A 109 -13.18 15.67 -4.35
CA ARG A 109 -14.15 14.91 -3.55
C ARG A 109 -14.78 15.73 -2.43
N ASN A 110 -13.99 16.51 -1.69
CA ASN A 110 -14.50 17.30 -0.57
C ASN A 110 -15.27 18.54 -1.05
N VAL A 111 -14.84 19.19 -2.14
CA VAL A 111 -15.60 20.29 -2.75
C VAL A 111 -16.96 19.81 -3.24
N VAL A 112 -17.03 18.65 -3.90
CA VAL A 112 -18.30 18.06 -4.33
C VAL A 112 -19.19 17.71 -3.14
N ALA A 113 -18.63 17.26 -2.01
CA ALA A 113 -19.41 16.95 -0.81
C ALA A 113 -19.96 18.20 -0.09
N LEU A 114 -19.48 19.40 -0.42
CA LEU A 114 -19.96 20.67 0.15
C LEU A 114 -21.14 21.28 -0.63
N ILE A 115 -21.38 20.81 -1.86
CA ILE A 115 -22.47 21.27 -2.74
C ILE A 115 -23.65 20.31 -2.61
#